data_AF-A0A7Z1R4W7-F1
#
_entry.id   AF-A0A7Z1R4W7-F1
#
_cell.length_a   1.000
_cell.length_b   1.000
_cell.length_c   1.000
_cell.angle_alpha   90.00
_cell.angle_beta   90.00
_cell.angle_gamma   90.00
#
_symmetry.space_group_name_H-M   'P 1'
#
loop_
_entity.id
_entity.type
_entity.pdbx_description
1 polymer ?
#
loop_
_entity_poly.entity_id
_entity_poly.type
_entity_poly.pdbx_seq_one_letter_code
_entity_poly.pdbx_strand_id
1 'polypeptide(L)'
;MIRRTLSLATMMILAAAVLAAAEPRWQDKVDPWVLDTGRAGDTEFLVVLTDQADLGAAEALSIKPEKGEFVFRALTAAAERSQAPVLAALDAHGVEVQPFWIVNMIWVRGDLATVEAMARRSDVARINANPRVRGADPVHASGDDPGGPEAVEWNIQRVNADDVWAAGTTGVGAVVGGQDTGYLWNHAALVDQYRG
;
A
#
# COMPACT_ATOMS: atom_id res chain seq x y z
N MET A 1 -41.50 -75.46 22.58
CA MET A 1 -42.30 -74.22 22.59
C MET A 1 -41.42 -73.07 23.03
N ILE A 2 -41.44 -71.98 22.28
CA ILE A 2 -40.41 -70.94 22.14
C ILE A 2 -40.48 -69.91 23.27
N ARG A 3 -39.36 -69.61 23.93
CA ARG A 3 -39.19 -68.46 24.85
C ARG A 3 -38.95 -67.20 24.02
N ARG A 4 -39.82 -66.19 24.17
CA ARG A 4 -39.66 -64.85 23.57
C ARG A 4 -39.04 -63.90 24.60
N THR A 5 -37.85 -63.38 24.31
CA THR A 5 -37.24 -62.24 25.01
C THR A 5 -37.54 -60.97 24.21
N LEU A 6 -38.26 -60.02 24.80
CA LEU A 6 -38.39 -58.66 24.26
C LEU A 6 -37.17 -57.84 24.69
N SER A 7 -36.42 -57.31 23.73
CA SER A 7 -35.42 -56.28 23.97
C SER A 7 -36.01 -54.92 23.62
N LEU A 8 -36.07 -54.04 24.62
CA LEU A 8 -36.51 -52.66 24.52
C LEU A 8 -35.35 -51.82 23.97
N ALA A 9 -35.49 -51.29 22.76
CA ALA A 9 -34.51 -50.40 22.15
C ALA A 9 -34.80 -48.94 22.58
N THR A 10 -33.97 -48.41 23.47
CA THR A 10 -34.02 -46.99 23.87
C THR A 10 -33.28 -46.16 22.83
N MET A 11 -34.03 -45.37 22.05
CA MET A 11 -33.49 -44.48 21.03
C MET A 11 -33.14 -43.13 21.66
N MET A 12 -31.85 -42.88 21.91
CA MET A 12 -31.35 -41.55 22.30
C MET A 12 -31.26 -40.65 21.06
N ILE A 13 -32.04 -39.57 21.05
CA ILE A 13 -31.91 -38.50 20.06
C ILE A 13 -30.90 -37.49 20.61
N LEU A 14 -29.70 -37.48 20.03
CA LEU A 14 -28.67 -36.48 20.31
C LEU A 14 -28.94 -35.24 19.46
N ALA A 15 -29.55 -34.20 20.04
CA ALA A 15 -29.70 -32.91 19.38
C ALA A 15 -28.35 -32.17 19.39
N ALA A 16 -27.60 -32.25 18.30
CA ALA A 16 -26.42 -31.42 18.10
C ALA A 16 -26.85 -30.01 17.70
N ALA A 17 -26.82 -29.06 18.64
CA ALA A 17 -26.92 -27.65 18.33
C ALA A 17 -25.61 -27.21 17.66
N VAL A 18 -25.62 -27.09 16.33
CA VAL A 18 -24.53 -26.47 15.59
C VAL A 18 -24.61 -24.97 15.87
N LEU A 19 -23.72 -24.46 16.72
CA LEU A 19 -23.52 -23.02 16.88
C LEU A 19 -22.94 -22.53 15.55
N ALA A 20 -23.77 -21.96 14.69
CA ALA A 20 -23.30 -21.27 13.51
C ALA A 20 -22.46 -20.08 13.99
N ALA A 21 -21.14 -20.18 13.87
CA ALA A 21 -20.27 -19.02 14.01
C ALA A 21 -20.75 -17.99 13.00
N ALA A 22 -20.99 -16.75 13.44
CA ALA A 22 -21.35 -15.68 12.52
C ALA A 22 -20.22 -15.54 11.49
N GLU A 23 -20.56 -15.65 10.21
CA GLU A 23 -19.61 -15.40 9.12
C GLU A 23 -18.94 -14.03 9.32
N PRO A 24 -17.60 -13.94 9.18
CA PRO A 24 -16.91 -12.66 9.24
C PRO A 24 -17.59 -11.66 8.31
N ARG A 25 -17.88 -10.46 8.83
CA ARG A 25 -18.54 -9.44 8.01
C ARG A 25 -17.50 -8.91 7.02
N TRP A 26 -17.86 -8.82 5.74
CA TRP A 26 -16.92 -8.30 4.73
C TRP A 26 -16.47 -6.88 5.06
N GLN A 27 -17.34 -6.11 5.74
CA GLN A 27 -17.03 -4.77 6.22
C GLN A 27 -15.84 -4.74 7.18
N ASP A 28 -15.55 -5.83 7.88
CA ASP A 28 -14.40 -5.92 8.80
C ASP A 28 -13.05 -5.81 8.05
N LYS A 29 -13.04 -6.04 6.74
CA LYS A 29 -11.87 -5.84 5.87
C LYS A 29 -11.78 -4.44 5.26
N VAL A 30 -12.81 -3.61 5.41
CA VAL A 30 -12.94 -2.36 4.65
C VAL A 30 -12.75 -1.16 5.56
N ASP A 31 -11.86 -0.27 5.15
CA ASP A 31 -11.66 1.00 5.84
C ASP A 31 -12.97 1.80 5.90
N PRO A 32 -13.37 2.36 7.06
CA PRO A 32 -14.59 3.15 7.20
C PRO A 32 -14.71 4.30 6.18
N TRP A 33 -13.59 4.93 5.81
CA TRP A 33 -13.59 6.00 4.81
C TRP A 33 -14.07 5.51 3.44
N VAL A 34 -13.72 4.27 3.05
CA VAL A 34 -14.16 3.66 1.79
C VAL A 34 -15.66 3.37 1.84
N LEU A 35 -16.17 2.91 2.98
CA LEU A 35 -17.61 2.69 3.17
C LEU A 35 -18.40 4.01 3.09
N ASP A 36 -17.91 5.06 3.71
CA ASP A 36 -18.60 6.35 3.75
C ASP A 36 -18.60 7.04 2.38
N THR A 37 -17.47 7.04 1.69
CA THR A 37 -17.36 7.61 0.34
C THR A 37 -18.10 6.77 -0.70
N GLY A 38 -18.02 5.44 -0.61
CA GLY A 38 -18.74 4.51 -1.50
C GLY A 38 -20.27 4.60 -1.39
N ARG A 39 -20.81 5.06 -0.25
CA ARG A 39 -22.25 5.36 -0.11
C ARG A 39 -22.66 6.64 -0.83
N ALA A 40 -21.73 7.55 -1.08
CA ALA A 40 -21.98 8.81 -1.77
C ALA A 40 -21.81 8.72 -3.30
N GLY A 41 -21.20 7.63 -3.79
CA GLY A 41 -20.93 7.39 -5.22
C GLY A 41 -19.67 6.54 -5.39
N ASP A 42 -19.00 6.70 -6.53
CA ASP A 42 -17.70 6.06 -6.77
C ASP A 42 -16.66 6.51 -5.74
N THR A 43 -15.81 5.58 -5.32
CA THR A 43 -14.71 5.81 -4.39
C THR A 43 -13.41 5.22 -4.91
N GLU A 44 -12.28 5.68 -4.36
CA GLU A 44 -10.94 5.18 -4.67
C GLU A 44 -10.42 4.36 -3.50
N PHE A 45 -9.97 3.13 -3.78
CA PHE A 45 -9.51 2.24 -2.72
C PHE A 45 -8.34 1.37 -3.18
N LEU A 46 -7.61 0.86 -2.20
CA LEU A 46 -6.50 -0.06 -2.40
C LEU A 46 -6.92 -1.46 -1.96
N VAL A 47 -7.01 -2.38 -2.92
CA VAL A 47 -7.21 -3.80 -2.67
C VAL A 47 -5.86 -4.41 -2.30
N VAL A 48 -5.63 -4.69 -1.02
CA VAL A 48 -4.39 -5.31 -0.55
C VAL A 48 -4.54 -6.83 -0.54
N LEU A 49 -3.66 -7.54 -1.25
CA LEU A 49 -3.74 -8.99 -1.37
C LEU A 49 -3.14 -9.69 -0.15
N THR A 50 -3.62 -10.90 0.12
CA THR A 50 -3.12 -11.75 1.22
C THR A 50 -1.70 -12.25 0.96
N ASP A 51 -1.35 -12.55 -0.29
CA ASP A 51 0.00 -12.96 -0.67
C ASP A 51 0.93 -11.73 -0.68
N GLN A 52 1.91 -11.70 0.22
CA GLN A 52 2.97 -10.70 0.24
C GLN A 52 4.31 -11.45 0.18
N ALA A 53 5.31 -10.86 -0.48
CA ALA A 53 6.62 -11.49 -0.53
C ALA A 53 7.27 -11.54 0.87
N ASP A 54 7.87 -12.67 1.22
CA ASP A 54 8.77 -12.76 2.36
C ASP A 54 10.14 -12.19 1.96
N LEU A 55 10.55 -11.14 2.65
CA LEU A 55 11.83 -10.45 2.41
C LEU A 55 12.89 -10.78 3.45
N GLY A 56 12.65 -11.70 4.39
CA GLY A 56 13.58 -11.99 5.49
C GLY A 56 14.98 -12.37 5.03
N ALA A 57 15.11 -13.11 3.92
CA ALA A 57 16.41 -13.47 3.35
C ALA A 57 17.24 -12.26 2.87
N ALA A 58 16.62 -11.11 2.61
CA ALA A 58 17.32 -9.89 2.21
C ALA A 58 18.21 -9.32 3.34
N GLU A 59 17.93 -9.66 4.60
CA GLU A 59 18.73 -9.20 5.75
C GLU A 59 20.15 -9.75 5.71
N ALA A 60 20.32 -11.00 5.24
CA ALA A 60 21.61 -11.66 5.14
C ALA A 60 22.49 -11.14 3.99
N LEU A 61 21.94 -10.37 3.05
CA LEU A 61 22.68 -9.80 1.93
C LEU A 61 23.41 -8.53 2.37
N SER A 62 24.73 -8.47 2.20
CA SER A 62 25.55 -7.30 2.56
C SER A 62 25.75 -6.33 1.40
N ILE A 63 25.66 -6.80 0.16
CA ILE A 63 25.88 -6.01 -1.04
C ILE A 63 24.56 -5.35 -1.49
N LYS A 64 24.53 -4.01 -1.52
CA LYS A 64 23.30 -3.23 -1.75
C LYS A 64 22.62 -3.52 -3.10
N PRO A 65 23.34 -3.61 -4.24
CA PRO A 65 22.75 -4.01 -5.51
C PRO A 65 22.08 -5.40 -5.47
N GLU A 66 22.77 -6.40 -4.92
CA GLU A 66 22.25 -7.77 -4.81
C GLU A 66 20.99 -7.83 -3.93
N LYS A 67 20.99 -7.09 -2.82
CA LYS A 67 19.81 -6.92 -1.97
C LYS A 67 18.65 -6.29 -2.73
N GLY A 68 18.92 -5.23 -3.48
CA GLY A 68 17.92 -4.55 -4.30
C GLY A 68 17.30 -5.48 -5.34
N GLU A 69 18.12 -6.24 -6.05
CA GLU A 69 17.67 -7.21 -7.06
C GLU A 69 16.84 -8.33 -6.43
N PHE A 70 17.27 -8.87 -5.28
CA PHE A 70 16.50 -9.86 -4.54
C PHE A 70 15.11 -9.34 -4.15
N VAL A 71 15.04 -8.15 -3.54
CA VAL A 71 13.77 -7.54 -3.11
C VAL A 71 12.87 -7.27 -4.31
N PHE A 72 13.42 -6.71 -5.39
CA PHE A 72 12.67 -6.46 -6.62
C PHE A 72 12.04 -7.74 -7.17
N ARG A 73 12.83 -8.81 -7.34
CA ARG A 73 12.32 -10.10 -7.86
C ARG A 73 11.28 -10.72 -6.94
N ALA A 74 11.50 -10.68 -5.62
CA ALA A 74 10.57 -11.28 -4.67
C ALA A 74 9.20 -10.60 -4.69
N LEU A 75 9.19 -9.26 -4.72
CA LEU A 75 7.97 -8.44 -4.74
C LEU A 75 7.22 -8.55 -6.07
N THR A 76 7.94 -8.45 -7.20
CA THR A 76 7.33 -8.59 -8.53
C THR A 76 6.75 -9.97 -8.75
N ALA A 77 7.47 -11.04 -8.38
CA ALA A 77 6.95 -12.40 -8.44
C ALA A 77 5.70 -12.60 -7.55
N ALA A 78 5.52 -11.81 -6.49
CA ALA A 78 4.32 -11.86 -5.64
C ALA A 78 3.10 -11.25 -6.32
N ALA A 79 3.29 -10.09 -6.95
CA ALA A 79 2.25 -9.49 -7.76
C ALA A 79 1.85 -10.41 -8.92
N GLU A 80 2.81 -10.90 -9.69
CA GLU A 80 2.56 -11.72 -10.89
C GLU A 80 1.78 -13.01 -10.59
N ARG A 81 2.13 -13.71 -9.50
CA ARG A 81 1.50 -14.99 -9.16
C ARG A 81 0.10 -14.86 -8.56
N SER A 82 -0.29 -13.68 -8.07
CA SER A 82 -1.50 -13.52 -7.26
C SER A 82 -2.50 -12.48 -7.78
N GLN A 83 -2.09 -11.51 -8.60
CA GLN A 83 -2.99 -10.42 -9.02
C GLN A 83 -3.95 -10.82 -10.13
N ALA A 84 -3.58 -11.75 -11.03
CA ALA A 84 -4.38 -12.07 -12.21
C ALA A 84 -5.85 -12.43 -11.90
N PRO A 85 -6.17 -13.27 -10.89
CA PRO A 85 -7.56 -13.59 -10.54
C PRO A 85 -8.36 -12.41 -9.97
N VAL A 86 -7.69 -11.44 -9.33
CA VAL A 86 -8.33 -10.24 -8.79
C VAL A 86 -8.58 -9.23 -9.91
N LEU A 87 -7.59 -9.02 -10.78
CA LEU A 87 -7.72 -8.17 -11.96
C LEU A 87 -8.84 -8.64 -12.90
N ALA A 88 -8.97 -9.95 -13.15
CA ALA A 88 -10.05 -10.49 -13.97
C ALA A 88 -11.44 -10.25 -13.35
N ALA A 89 -11.55 -10.30 -12.02
CA ALA A 89 -12.80 -9.98 -11.34
C ALA A 89 -13.12 -8.48 -11.45
N LEU A 90 -12.13 -7.60 -11.25
CA LEU A 90 -12.30 -6.15 -11.42
C LEU A 90 -12.67 -5.77 -12.85
N ASP A 91 -12.08 -6.42 -13.86
CA ASP A 91 -12.44 -6.23 -15.27
C ASP A 91 -13.90 -6.58 -15.56
N ALA A 92 -14.44 -7.64 -14.93
CA ALA A 92 -15.86 -7.99 -15.03
C ALA A 92 -16.80 -6.93 -14.41
N HIS A 93 -16.29 -6.10 -13.51
CA HIS A 93 -17.00 -4.93 -12.98
C HIS A 93 -16.84 -3.68 -13.87
N GLY A 94 -15.95 -3.68 -14.86
CA GLY A 94 -15.71 -2.55 -15.75
C GLY A 94 -15.12 -1.32 -15.07
N VAL A 95 -14.35 -1.53 -13.99
CA VAL A 95 -13.76 -0.45 -13.18
C VAL A 95 -12.35 -0.09 -13.61
N GLU A 96 -11.93 1.13 -13.28
CA GLU A 96 -10.57 1.58 -13.51
C GLU A 96 -9.64 0.99 -12.45
N VAL A 97 -8.49 0.46 -12.88
CA VAL A 97 -7.55 -0.23 -12.00
C VAL A 97 -6.09 0.16 -12.30
N GLN A 98 -5.25 0.11 -11.26
CA GLN A 98 -3.81 0.21 -11.38
C GLN A 98 -3.13 -0.78 -10.43
N PRO A 99 -2.47 -1.84 -10.95
CA PRO A 99 -1.73 -2.78 -10.13
C PRO A 99 -0.41 -2.19 -9.61
N PHE A 100 -0.01 -2.57 -8.41
CA PHE A 100 1.29 -2.25 -7.80
C PHE A 100 1.99 -3.51 -7.29
N TRP A 101 3.32 -3.49 -7.22
CA TRP A 101 4.10 -4.67 -6.82
C TRP A 101 4.91 -4.47 -5.53
N ILE A 102 5.29 -3.23 -5.17
CA ILE A 102 6.08 -2.97 -3.96
C ILE A 102 5.32 -3.41 -2.69
N VAL A 103 4.08 -2.97 -2.61
CA VAL A 103 3.05 -3.63 -1.79
C VAL A 103 2.20 -4.37 -2.79
N ASN A 104 1.93 -5.66 -2.56
CA ASN A 104 1.09 -6.41 -3.47
C ASN A 104 -0.37 -5.96 -3.29
N MET A 105 -0.76 -4.97 -4.07
CA MET A 105 -2.06 -4.31 -4.00
C MET A 105 -2.46 -3.76 -5.37
N ILE A 106 -3.75 -3.49 -5.52
CA ILE A 106 -4.34 -2.91 -6.73
C ILE A 106 -5.15 -1.68 -6.31
N TRP A 107 -4.85 -0.53 -6.89
CA TRP A 107 -5.73 0.63 -6.78
C TRP A 107 -6.93 0.46 -7.71
N VAL A 108 -8.10 0.86 -7.24
CA VAL A 108 -9.38 0.72 -7.93
C VAL A 108 -10.19 1.99 -7.74
N ARG A 109 -10.86 2.43 -8.80
CA ARG A 109 -11.97 3.41 -8.72
C ARG A 109 -13.27 2.71 -9.06
N GLY A 110 -14.18 2.61 -8.10
CA GLY A 110 -15.42 1.86 -8.27
C GLY A 110 -16.44 2.09 -7.15
N ASP A 111 -17.59 1.44 -7.28
CA ASP A 111 -18.73 1.58 -6.39
C ASP A 111 -18.68 0.63 -5.18
N LEU A 112 -19.67 0.75 -4.29
CA LEU A 112 -19.76 -0.09 -3.09
C LEU A 112 -19.97 -1.57 -3.42
N ALA A 113 -20.60 -1.90 -4.56
CA ALA A 113 -20.76 -3.28 -5.00
C ALA A 113 -19.40 -3.91 -5.36
N THR A 114 -18.53 -3.15 -6.01
CA THR A 114 -17.15 -3.56 -6.30
C THR A 114 -16.34 -3.73 -5.01
N VAL A 115 -16.47 -2.81 -4.05
CA VAL A 115 -15.82 -2.91 -2.73
C VAL A 115 -16.24 -4.19 -2.00
N GLU A 116 -17.54 -4.47 -1.92
CA GLU A 116 -18.06 -5.68 -1.28
C GLU A 116 -17.55 -6.93 -1.99
N ALA A 117 -17.60 -6.96 -3.33
CA ALA A 117 -17.12 -8.09 -4.12
C ALA A 117 -15.65 -8.40 -3.82
N MET A 118 -14.79 -7.36 -3.75
CA MET A 118 -13.37 -7.54 -3.41
C MET A 118 -13.16 -7.96 -1.96
N ALA A 119 -13.85 -7.35 -1.00
CA ALA A 119 -13.72 -7.69 0.41
C ALA A 119 -14.12 -9.15 0.71
N ARG A 120 -15.09 -9.70 -0.02
CA ARG A 120 -15.55 -11.09 0.14
C ARG A 120 -14.55 -12.13 -0.37
N ARG A 121 -13.55 -11.74 -1.16
CA ARG A 121 -12.53 -12.68 -1.65
C ARG A 121 -11.60 -13.13 -0.54
N SER A 122 -11.17 -14.39 -0.59
CA SER A 122 -10.20 -14.95 0.37
C SER A 122 -8.75 -14.50 0.10
N ASP A 123 -8.43 -14.16 -1.15
CA ASP A 123 -7.12 -13.66 -1.58
C ASP A 123 -6.95 -12.14 -1.40
N VAL A 124 -7.98 -11.45 -0.91
CA VAL A 124 -7.94 -10.04 -0.48
C VAL A 124 -7.84 -9.99 1.04
N ALA A 125 -6.76 -9.39 1.54
CA ALA A 125 -6.54 -9.21 2.97
C ALA A 125 -7.39 -8.07 3.54
N ARG A 126 -7.42 -6.92 2.85
CA ARG A 126 -8.13 -5.71 3.28
C ARG A 126 -8.33 -4.73 2.12
N ILE A 127 -9.26 -3.81 2.30
CA ILE A 127 -9.55 -2.67 1.43
C ILE A 127 -9.18 -1.39 2.19
N ASN A 128 -8.12 -0.72 1.75
CA ASN A 128 -7.61 0.48 2.37
C ASN A 128 -8.13 1.75 1.67
N ALA A 129 -8.26 2.83 2.44
CA ALA A 129 -8.58 4.15 1.92
C ALA A 129 -7.47 4.70 1.01
N ASN A 130 -7.85 5.45 -0.03
CA ASN A 130 -6.94 6.23 -0.87
C ASN A 130 -7.37 7.71 -0.90
N PRO A 131 -7.31 8.44 0.23
CA PRO A 131 -7.76 9.82 0.27
C PRO A 131 -6.78 10.75 -0.46
N ARG A 132 -7.30 11.87 -0.96
CA ARG A 132 -6.44 13.00 -1.35
C ARG A 132 -5.86 13.64 -0.10
N VAL A 133 -4.53 13.71 -0.05
CA VAL A 133 -3.80 14.42 1.01
C VAL A 133 -3.24 15.72 0.44
N ARG A 134 -3.45 16.83 1.14
CA ARG A 134 -2.90 18.14 0.79
C ARG A 134 -1.89 18.56 1.86
N GLY A 135 -0.70 19.00 1.43
CA GLY A 135 0.31 19.57 2.31
C GLY A 135 -0.06 20.97 2.80
N ALA A 136 0.79 21.54 3.67
CA ALA A 136 0.67 22.95 4.05
C ALA A 136 0.91 23.85 2.82
N ASP A 137 0.19 24.97 2.76
CA ASP A 137 0.45 25.97 1.73
C ASP A 137 1.81 26.64 1.96
N PRO A 138 2.50 27.08 0.88
CA PRO A 138 3.76 27.79 1.00
C PRO A 138 3.62 29.01 1.92
N VAL A 139 4.57 29.17 2.84
CA VAL A 139 4.68 30.40 3.64
C VAL A 139 5.51 31.39 2.83
N HIS A 140 4.89 32.49 2.41
CA HIS A 140 5.63 33.60 1.81
C HIS A 140 6.30 34.41 2.92
N ALA A 141 7.63 34.38 2.95
CA ALA A 141 8.39 35.24 3.84
C ALA A 141 8.58 36.63 3.22
N SER A 142 8.54 37.68 4.05
CA SER A 142 8.92 39.01 3.62
C SER A 142 10.42 39.04 3.31
N GLY A 143 10.82 39.33 2.06
CA GLY A 143 12.22 39.47 1.68
C GLY A 143 12.79 38.36 0.79
N ASP A 144 11.96 37.63 0.04
CA ASP A 144 12.44 36.76 -1.05
C ASP A 144 13.26 37.60 -2.04
N ASP A 145 14.58 37.41 -2.05
CA ASP A 145 15.50 38.04 -3.00
C ASP A 145 15.45 37.28 -4.33
N PRO A 146 14.97 37.90 -5.43
CA PRO A 146 14.97 37.28 -6.75
C PRO A 146 16.38 36.94 -7.25
N GLY A 147 17.43 37.58 -6.71
CA GLY A 147 18.83 37.32 -7.04
C GLY A 147 19.39 36.03 -6.42
N GLY A 148 18.69 35.46 -5.43
CA GLY A 148 19.16 34.31 -4.67
C GLY A 148 20.23 34.67 -3.62
N PRO A 149 20.66 33.70 -2.80
CA PRO A 149 21.57 33.95 -1.70
C PRO A 149 22.99 34.28 -2.17
N GLU A 150 23.61 35.33 -1.63
CA GLU A 150 25.00 35.71 -1.89
C GLU A 150 26.02 34.96 -1.00
N ALA A 151 25.53 34.31 0.07
CA ALA A 151 26.34 33.56 1.03
C ALA A 151 25.60 32.30 1.50
N VAL A 152 26.28 31.43 2.27
CA VAL A 152 25.62 30.26 2.88
C VAL A 152 24.51 30.73 3.81
N GLU A 153 23.28 30.29 3.56
CA GLU A 153 22.11 30.68 4.34
C GLU A 153 22.17 30.21 5.81
N TRP A 154 21.54 30.98 6.70
CA TRP A 154 21.62 30.76 8.15
C TRP A 154 21.16 29.35 8.59
N ASN A 155 20.17 28.79 7.91
CA ASN A 155 19.60 27.48 8.23
C ASN A 155 20.57 26.34 7.85
N ILE A 156 21.37 26.55 6.80
CA ILE A 156 22.41 25.63 6.36
C ILE A 156 23.58 25.65 7.36
N GLN A 157 24.02 26.84 7.79
CA GLN A 157 25.03 26.98 8.85
C GLN A 157 24.55 26.38 10.17
N ARG A 158 23.27 26.57 10.52
CA ARG A 158 22.69 26.04 11.76
C ARG A 158 22.77 24.51 11.87
N VAL A 159 22.75 23.80 10.75
CA VAL A 159 22.90 22.34 10.70
C VAL A 159 24.33 21.89 10.39
N ASN A 160 25.29 22.82 10.40
CA ASN A 160 26.72 22.62 10.15
C ASN A 160 27.02 21.94 8.79
N ALA A 161 26.20 22.20 7.77
CA ALA A 161 26.42 21.62 6.45
C ALA A 161 27.66 22.21 5.76
N ASP A 162 27.97 23.47 6.03
CA ASP A 162 29.16 24.18 5.57
C ASP A 162 30.46 23.57 6.12
N ASP A 163 30.48 23.12 7.38
CA ASP A 163 31.62 22.39 7.94
C ASP A 163 31.89 21.08 7.20
N VAL A 164 30.83 20.35 6.81
CA VAL A 164 30.93 19.09 6.05
C VAL A 164 31.43 19.36 4.62
N TRP A 165 30.98 20.44 4.00
CA TRP A 165 31.49 20.89 2.70
C TRP A 165 32.96 21.30 2.79
N ALA A 166 33.37 22.01 3.84
CA ALA A 166 34.76 22.39 4.09
C ALA A 166 35.67 21.17 4.33
N ALA A 167 35.11 20.08 4.87
CA ALA A 167 35.78 18.78 4.99
C ALA A 167 35.83 17.99 3.67
N GLY A 168 35.33 18.54 2.56
CA GLY A 168 35.39 17.96 1.21
C GLY A 168 34.23 17.03 0.85
N THR A 169 33.19 16.96 1.67
CA THR A 169 32.01 16.12 1.39
C THR A 169 30.84 16.98 0.94
N THR A 170 30.41 16.84 -0.32
CA THR A 170 29.34 17.67 -0.91
C THR A 170 28.11 16.87 -1.35
N GLY A 171 28.04 15.58 -1.00
CA GLY A 171 26.95 14.69 -1.40
C GLY A 171 27.13 14.03 -2.77
N VAL A 172 28.31 14.13 -3.38
CA VAL A 172 28.63 13.43 -4.63
C VAL A 172 28.36 11.94 -4.52
N GLY A 173 27.65 11.39 -5.51
CA GLY A 173 27.27 9.97 -5.57
C GLY A 173 25.94 9.64 -4.89
N ALA A 174 25.30 10.59 -4.19
CA ALA A 174 23.95 10.45 -3.69
C ALA A 174 22.91 10.97 -4.69
N VAL A 175 21.72 10.36 -4.69
CA VAL A 175 20.53 10.86 -5.39
C VAL A 175 19.41 10.98 -4.37
N VAL A 176 18.75 12.13 -4.34
CA VAL A 176 17.61 12.40 -3.45
C VAL A 176 16.34 12.39 -4.30
N GLY A 177 15.46 11.42 -4.05
CA GLY A 177 14.13 11.39 -4.64
C GLY A 177 13.16 12.16 -3.78
N GLY A 178 12.59 13.25 -4.31
CA GLY A 178 11.54 14.00 -3.63
C GLY A 178 10.14 13.58 -4.09
N GLN A 179 9.23 13.46 -3.13
CA GLN A 179 7.80 13.23 -3.37
C GLN A 179 7.02 14.47 -2.91
N ASP A 180 7.00 15.48 -3.76
CA ASP A 180 6.33 16.76 -3.52
C ASP A 180 5.42 17.11 -4.72
N THR A 181 4.97 18.35 -4.79
CA THR A 181 4.20 18.96 -5.88
C THR A 181 4.94 19.02 -7.21
N GLY A 182 6.25 18.74 -7.22
CA GLY A 182 7.13 18.73 -8.38
C GLY A 182 8.30 19.70 -8.25
N TYR A 183 9.08 19.84 -9.31
CA TYR A 183 10.23 20.75 -9.38
C TYR A 183 10.12 21.65 -10.60
N LEU A 184 10.53 22.91 -10.46
CA LEU A 184 10.89 23.75 -11.61
C LEU A 184 12.26 23.26 -12.12
N TRP A 185 12.25 22.13 -12.82
CA TRP A 185 13.45 21.37 -13.18
C TRP A 185 14.46 22.17 -14.01
N ASN A 186 14.02 23.19 -14.74
CA ASN A 186 14.86 24.05 -15.58
C ASN A 186 15.38 25.30 -14.85
N HIS A 187 15.19 25.40 -13.54
CA HIS A 187 15.76 26.48 -12.74
C HIS A 187 17.31 26.40 -12.77
N ALA A 188 17.99 27.52 -12.93
CA ALA A 188 19.45 27.57 -13.09
C ALA A 188 20.22 26.90 -11.94
N ALA A 189 19.68 26.92 -10.72
CA ALA A 189 20.28 26.28 -9.55
C ALA A 189 20.04 24.75 -9.45
N LEU A 190 19.17 24.17 -10.28
CA LEU A 190 18.75 22.76 -10.19
C LEU A 190 19.05 21.94 -11.45
N VAL A 191 19.08 22.60 -12.61
CA VAL A 191 19.06 21.92 -13.92
C VAL A 191 20.22 20.94 -14.11
N ASP A 192 21.40 21.25 -13.57
CA ASP A 192 22.59 20.41 -13.71
C ASP A 192 22.59 19.18 -12.78
N GLN A 193 21.75 19.18 -11.74
CA GLN A 193 21.65 18.11 -10.75
C GLN A 193 20.37 17.28 -10.90
N TYR A 194 19.38 17.78 -11.62
CA TYR A 194 18.11 17.08 -11.84
C TYR A 194 18.31 15.77 -12.61
N ARG A 195 17.69 14.69 -12.13
CA ARG A 195 17.85 13.32 -12.68
C ARG A 195 16.62 12.76 -13.39
N GLY A 196 15.53 13.52 -13.44
CA GLY A 196 14.21 13.03 -13.91
C GLY A 196 13.33 12.66 -12.74
#